data_AF-A0A5D0SQL1-F1
#
_entry.id   AF-A0A5D0SQL1-F1
#
_cell.length_a   1.000
_cell.length_b   1.000
_cell.length_c   1.000
_cell.angle_alpha   90.00
_cell.angle_beta   90.00
_cell.angle_gamma   90.00
#
_symmetry.space_group_name_H-M   'P 1'
#
loop_
_entity.id
_entity.type
_entity.pdbx_description
1 polymer ?
#
loop_
_entity_poly.entity_id
_entity_poly.type
_entity_poly.pdbx_seq_one_letter_code
_entity_poly.pdbx_strand_id
1 'polypeptide(L)' 'MRLDKFLKVNRIIKRRVVAKRAIENGYVLRNGQNTKAGTDINPGDVITVNFPNRKLKVAVTEDFGVRFLSETNH' A
#
# COMPACT_ATOMS: atom_id res chain seq x y z
N MET A 1 11.14 -3.03 -5.40
CA MET A 1 10.84 -3.69 -4.09
C MET A 1 9.40 -4.20 -4.15
N ARG A 2 9.11 -5.45 -3.80
CA ARG A 2 7.75 -5.98 -3.96
C ARG A 2 6.72 -5.30 -3.03
N LEU A 3 5.48 -5.16 -3.51
CA LEU A 3 4.39 -4.53 -2.74
C LEU A 3 4.11 -5.22 -1.39
N ASP A 4 4.16 -6.56 -1.35
CA ASP A 4 4.02 -7.32 -0.10
C ASP A 4 5.14 -7.03 0.91
N LYS A 5 6.38 -6.89 0.43
CA LYS A 5 7.54 -6.52 1.23
C LYS A 5 7.43 -5.09 1.73
N PHE A 6 7.00 -4.16 0.87
CA PHE A 6 6.80 -2.76 1.22
C PHE A 6 5.79 -2.59 2.37
N LEU A 7 4.63 -3.27 2.29
CA LEU A 7 3.60 -3.21 3.32
C LEU A 7 4.07 -3.77 4.67
N LYS A 8 4.91 -4.82 4.65
CA LYS A 8 5.52 -5.40 5.86
C LYS A 8 6.56 -4.47 6.48
N VAL A 9 7.49 -3.96 5.67
CA VAL A 9 8.62 -3.14 6.12
C VAL A 9 8.14 -1.83 6.72
N ASN A 10 7.20 -1.16 6.06
CA ASN A 10 6.61 0.09 6.54
C ASN A 10 5.54 -0.13 7.62
N ARG A 11 5.40 -1.36 8.13
CA ARG A 11 4.45 -1.75 9.19
C ARG A 11 2.98 -1.39 8.92
N ILE A 12 2.61 -1.11 7.67
CA ILE A 12 1.22 -0.85 7.27
C ILE A 12 0.37 -2.10 7.53
N ILE A 13 0.88 -3.27 7.14
CA ILE A 13 0.23 -4.55 7.39
C ILE A 13 1.23 -5.52 8.02
N LYS A 14 1.05 -5.79 9.32
CA LYS A 14 1.95 -6.67 10.11
C LYS A 14 1.93 -8.13 9.66
N ARG A 15 0.84 -8.62 9.05
CA ARG A 15 0.67 -10.03 8.65
C ARG A 15 0.69 -10.19 7.13
N ARG A 16 1.60 -11.02 6.61
CA ARG A 16 1.73 -11.32 5.16
C ARG A 16 0.43 -11.81 4.51
N VAL A 17 -0.33 -12.65 5.21
CA VAL A 17 -1.61 -13.19 4.70
C VAL A 17 -2.64 -12.07 4.51
N VAL A 18 -2.68 -11.11 5.45
CA VAL A 18 -3.59 -9.96 5.37
C VAL A 18 -3.18 -9.02 4.24
N ALA A 19 -1.88 -8.81 4.03
CA ALA A 19 -1.39 -8.00 2.93
C ALA A 19 -1.77 -8.59 1.57
N LYS A 20 -1.55 -9.91 1.40
CA LYS A 20 -1.94 -10.61 0.17
C LYS A 20 -3.44 -10.51 -0.08
N ARG A 21 -4.27 -10.81 0.92
CA ARG A 21 -5.74 -10.67 0.82
C ARG A 21 -6.17 -9.23 0.53
N ALA A 22 -5.53 -8.24 1.15
CA ALA A 22 -5.85 -6.83 0.92
C ALA A 22 -5.58 -6.42 -0.54
N ILE A 23 -4.50 -6.92 -1.13
CA ILE A 23 -4.16 -6.68 -2.52
C ILE A 23 -5.12 -7.44 -3.46
N GLU A 24 -5.41 -8.71 -3.17
CA GLU A 24 -6.34 -9.54 -3.95
C GLU A 24 -7.78 -9.00 -3.93
N ASN A 25 -8.24 -8.52 -2.78
CA ASN A 25 -9.56 -7.91 -2.62
C ASN A 25 -9.64 -6.48 -3.19
N GLY A 26 -8.53 -5.93 -3.68
CA GLY A 26 -8.51 -4.57 -4.25
C GLY A 26 -8.54 -3.44 -3.21
N TYR A 27 -8.25 -3.74 -1.94
CA TYR A 27 -8.09 -2.71 -0.91
C TYR A 27 -6.79 -1.91 -1.10
N VAL A 28 -5.79 -2.48 -1.78
CA VAL A 28 -4.53 -1.78 -2.06
C VAL A 28 -4.46 -1.40 -3.54
N LEU A 29 -4.30 -0.11 -3.79
CA LEU A 29 -4.18 0.47 -5.12
C LEU A 29 -2.79 1.08 -5.27
N ARG A 30 -2.09 0.75 -6.36
CA ARG A 30 -0.85 1.42 -6.76
C ARG A 30 -1.16 2.43 -7.85
N ASN A 31 -0.78 3.67 -7.64
CA ASN A 31 -1.05 4.80 -8.52
C ASN A 31 -2.53 4.93 -8.93
N GLY A 32 -3.45 4.56 -8.02
CA GLY A 32 -4.88 4.52 -8.28
C GLY A 32 -5.40 3.29 -9.03
N GLN A 33 -4.54 2.32 -9.35
CA GLN A 33 -4.90 1.08 -10.05
C GLN A 33 -4.71 -0.16 -9.15
N ASN A 34 -5.60 -1.14 -9.28
CA ASN A 34 -5.43 -2.45 -8.64
C ASN A 34 -4.18 -3.14 -9.21
N THR A 35 -3.42 -3.78 -8.34
CA THR A 35 -2.21 -4.49 -8.75
C THR A 35 -2.06 -5.82 -8.04
N LYS A 36 -1.16 -6.66 -8.51
CA LYS A 36 -0.88 -7.97 -7.88
C LYS A 36 0.13 -7.81 -6.75
N ALA A 37 0.08 -8.72 -5.78
CA ALA A 37 1.01 -8.69 -4.64
C ALA A 37 2.49 -8.84 -5.06
N GLY A 38 2.73 -9.48 -6.22
CA GLY A 38 4.06 -9.67 -6.78
C GLY A 38 4.64 -8.45 -7.52
N THR A 39 3.90 -7.36 -7.66
CA THR A 39 4.32 -6.15 -8.38
C THR A 39 5.46 -5.44 -7.67
N ASP A 40 6.43 -4.96 -8.45
CA ASP A 40 7.51 -4.12 -7.96
C ASP A 40 7.09 -2.66 -7.79
N ILE A 41 7.44 -2.12 -6.62
CA ILE A 41 7.31 -0.74 -6.18
C ILE A 41 8.61 0.00 -6.47
N ASN A 42 8.45 1.19 -7.03
CA ASN A 42 9.51 2.17 -7.25
C ASN A 42 9.30 3.40 -6.34
N PRO A 43 10.39 4.11 -6.00
CA PRO A 43 10.29 5.44 -5.41
C PRO A 43 9.38 6.37 -6.22
N GLY A 44 8.57 7.17 -5.53
CA GLY A 44 7.58 8.05 -6.15
C GLY A 44 6.22 7.39 -6.43
N ASP A 45 6.10 6.07 -6.30
CA ASP A 45 4.80 5.40 -6.42
C ASP A 45 3.85 5.84 -5.30
N VAL A 46 2.56 5.95 -5.63
CA VAL A 46 1.51 6.27 -4.66
C VAL A 46 0.73 5.02 -4.31
N ILE A 47 0.73 4.63 -3.05
CA ILE A 47 -0.04 3.49 -2.54
C ILE A 47 -1.25 4.00 -1.78
N THR A 48 -2.43 3.56 -2.20
CA THR A 48 -3.68 3.84 -1.49
C THR A 48 -4.17 2.56 -0.86
N VAL A 49 -4.45 2.60 0.44
CA VAL A 49 -5.02 1.51 1.20
C VAL A 49 -6.41 1.93 1.63
N ASN A 50 -7.42 1.32 1.01
CA ASN A 50 -8.80 1.42 1.43
C ASN A 50 -9.01 0.48 2.62
N PHE A 51 -9.10 1.05 3.81
CA PHE A 51 -9.65 0.33 4.94
C PHE A 51 -11.18 0.46 4.92
N PRO A 52 -11.91 -0.48 5.55
CA PRO A 52 -13.38 -0.40 5.65
C PRO A 52 -13.89 0.93 6.22
N ASN A 53 -13.13 1.53 7.14
CA ASN A 53 -13.55 2.74 7.86
C ASN A 53 -12.86 4.02 7.36
N ARG A 54 -11.83 3.91 6.52
CA ARG A 54 -11.02 5.06 6.08
C ARG A 54 -10.17 4.73 4.86
N LYS A 55 -9.88 5.74 4.06
CA LYS A 55 -8.97 5.63 2.92
C LYS A 55 -7.65 6.30 3.25
N LEU A 56 -6.59 5.51 3.30
CA LEU A 56 -5.23 5.99 3.57
C LEU A 56 -4.44 6.08 2.28
N LYS A 57 -3.88 7.25 1.97
CA LYS A 57 -3.05 7.46 0.79
C LYS A 57 -1.63 7.82 1.22
N VAL A 58 -0.65 7.06 0.74
CA VAL A 58 0.77 7.23 1.05
C VAL A 58 1.59 7.24 -0.25
N ALA A 59 2.68 8.00 -0.27
CA ALA A 59 3.68 7.96 -1.32
C ALA A 59 4.93 7.20 -0.85
N VAL A 60 5.59 6.54 -1.77
CA VAL A 60 6.87 5.85 -1.56
C VAL A 60 7.99 6.89 -1.70
N THR A 61 8.86 6.99 -0.71
CA THR A 61 10.04 7.87 -0.77
C THR A 61 11.24 7.17 -1.39
N GLU A 62 12.31 7.91 -1.70
CA GLU A 62 13.56 7.36 -2.26
C GLU A 62 14.19 6.30 -1.35
N ASP A 63 14.11 6.47 -0.03
CA ASP A 63 14.57 5.50 0.96
C ASP A 63 13.63 4.29 1.16
N PHE A 64 12.68 4.08 0.24
CA PHE A 64 11.60 3.10 0.37
C PHE A 64 10.72 3.26 1.62
N GLY A 65 10.74 4.47 2.20
CA GLY A 65 9.86 4.87 3.29
C GLY A 65 8.45 5.18 2.80
N VAL A 66 7.61 5.57 3.75
CA VAL A 66 6.23 6.00 3.51
C VAL A 66 6.05 7.46 3.89
N ARG A 67 5.54 8.24 2.96
CA ARG A 67 5.08 9.60 3.20
C ARG A 67 3.55 9.62 3.17
N PHE A 68 2.95 10.04 4.26
CA PHE A 68 1.50 10.24 4.32
C PHE A 68 1.10 11.40 3.40
N LEU A 69 0.17 11.15 2.49
CA LEU A 69 -0.38 12.18 1.59
C LEU A 69 -1.71 12.69 2.12
N SER A 70 -2.66 11.79 2.35
CA SER A 70 -3.99 12.14 2.83
C SER A 70 -4.70 10.95 3.47
N GLU A 71 -5.58 11.22 4.40
CA GLU A 71 -6.49 10.26 5.00
C GLU A 71 -7.91 10.82 4.92
N THR A 72 -8.84 10.04 4.39
CA THR A 72 -10.27 10.39 4.38
C THR A 72 -10.99 9.37 5.25
N ASN A 73 -11.53 9.84 6.37
CA ASN A 73 -12.46 9.06 7.18
C ASN A 73 -13.85 9.20 6.54
N HIS A 74 -14.55 8.07 6.39
CA HIS A 74 -15.93 8.04 5.88
C HIS A 74 -16.90 8.00 7.05
#